data_AF-A0A524F120-F1
#
_entry.id   AF-A0A524F120-F1
#
_cell.length_a   1.000
_cell.length_b   1.000
_cell.length_c   1.000
_cell.angle_alpha   90.00
_cell.angle_beta   90.00
_cell.angle_gamma   90.00
#
_symmetry.space_group_name_H-M   'P 1'
#
loop_
_entity.id
_entity.type
_entity.pdbx_description
1 polymer ?
#
loop_
_entity_poly.entity_id
_entity_poly.type
_entity_poly.pdbx_seq_one_letter_code
_entity_poly.pdbx_strand_id
1 'polypeptide(L)'
;MIKWLKIIIDKKYKQIDEISVGENVSKKTLFNKLRDMQILNLIDYENGVIKISIGAKNALLANKLQDLLKTQLFKNQLLIDTLNESANNPNIDYNDVIQLLKLNFPFIEATSKTWEVYTKNFIKWLKFCGFDQELPSRLFDKAPTRESKNEFYPLTSIQKAKTVLAYFEGNDNLSKSNRDLGNLEKIIPDLLKLQVIQKKNKDYILTDIGRKLVDSPENIRIQHFKSIILEFPNIRHFLRLIRVNQSLTSKEIFRKSIKEFQKCWSDESIKWYYKNIKSWLLYTGLVLEESYDKLIELYSKKGLDRFMLS
;
A
#
# COMPACT_ATOMS: atom_id res chain seq x y z
N MET A 1 -4.65 -13.90 -8.11
CA MET A 1 -5.52 -14.81 -8.87
C MET A 1 -5.06 -14.91 -10.32
N ILE A 2 -5.19 -13.84 -11.12
CA ILE A 2 -4.79 -13.84 -12.56
C ILE A 2 -3.38 -14.39 -12.78
N LYS A 3 -2.40 -13.94 -11.98
CA LYS A 3 -1.01 -14.46 -12.02
C LYS A 3 -0.98 -16.00 -11.90
N TRP A 4 -1.72 -16.55 -10.95
CA TRP A 4 -1.74 -17.99 -10.70
C TRP A 4 -2.44 -18.74 -11.84
N LEU A 5 -3.58 -18.23 -12.32
CA LEU A 5 -4.25 -18.81 -13.48
C LEU A 5 -3.33 -18.84 -14.71
N LYS A 6 -2.61 -17.75 -15.01
CA LYS A 6 -1.60 -17.71 -16.07
C LYS A 6 -0.51 -18.77 -15.87
N ILE A 7 0.09 -18.81 -14.68
CA ILE A 7 1.15 -19.77 -14.34
C ILE A 7 0.69 -21.23 -14.53
N ILE A 8 -0.52 -21.57 -14.08
CA ILE A 8 -1.04 -22.94 -14.21
C ILE A 8 -1.26 -23.29 -15.68
N ILE A 9 -1.75 -22.35 -16.51
CA ILE A 9 -1.90 -22.56 -17.96
C ILE A 9 -0.55 -22.70 -18.64
N ASP A 10 0.34 -21.72 -18.45
CA ASP A 10 1.59 -21.58 -19.18
C ASP A 10 2.56 -22.73 -18.86
N LYS A 11 2.66 -23.08 -17.56
CA LYS A 11 3.55 -24.15 -17.08
C LYS A 11 2.87 -25.51 -17.01
N LYS A 12 1.58 -25.58 -17.36
CA LYS A 12 0.77 -26.81 -17.35
C LYS A 12 0.82 -27.56 -16.02
N TYR A 13 0.91 -26.84 -14.90
CA TYR A 13 0.86 -27.46 -13.58
C TYR A 13 -0.49 -28.13 -13.37
N LYS A 14 -0.45 -29.34 -12.83
CA LYS A 14 -1.60 -30.20 -12.56
C LYS A 14 -1.84 -30.39 -11.08
N GLN A 15 -0.84 -30.18 -10.23
CA GLN A 15 -0.96 -30.38 -8.78
C GLN A 15 -0.45 -29.19 -7.98
N ILE A 16 -0.99 -29.03 -6.78
CA ILE A 16 -0.59 -27.97 -5.83
C ILE A 16 0.91 -28.06 -5.51
N ASP A 17 1.43 -29.28 -5.40
CA ASP A 17 2.82 -29.54 -5.04
C ASP A 17 3.80 -29.08 -6.12
N GLU A 18 3.46 -29.30 -7.39
CA GLU A 18 4.24 -28.84 -8.54
C GLU A 18 4.35 -27.30 -8.54
N ILE A 19 3.24 -26.61 -8.28
CA ILE A 19 3.22 -25.14 -8.21
C ILE A 19 4.03 -24.65 -7.00
N SER A 20 3.88 -25.30 -5.85
CA SER A 20 4.57 -24.91 -4.62
C SER A 20 6.08 -24.98 -4.76
N VAL A 21 6.60 -26.06 -5.36
CA VAL A 21 8.02 -26.25 -5.65
C VAL A 21 8.49 -25.31 -6.77
N GLY A 22 7.78 -25.30 -7.90
CA GLY A 22 8.19 -24.55 -9.10
C GLY A 22 8.13 -23.03 -8.94
N GLU A 23 7.26 -22.51 -8.09
CA GLU A 23 7.13 -21.07 -7.83
C GLU A 23 7.68 -20.63 -6.46
N ASN A 24 8.23 -21.57 -5.67
CA ASN A 24 8.77 -21.34 -4.33
C ASN A 24 7.79 -20.58 -3.42
N VAL A 25 6.55 -21.09 -3.33
CA VAL A 25 5.48 -20.53 -2.50
C VAL A 25 4.90 -21.59 -1.57
N SER A 26 4.57 -21.21 -0.34
CA SER A 26 4.02 -22.14 0.65
C SER A 26 2.68 -22.75 0.18
N LYS A 27 2.50 -24.06 0.42
CA LYS A 27 1.26 -24.78 0.11
C LYS A 27 0.04 -24.12 0.74
N LYS A 28 0.15 -23.63 1.98
CA LYS A 28 -0.94 -22.94 2.69
C LYS A 28 -1.41 -21.67 1.97
N THR A 29 -0.47 -20.84 1.51
CA THR A 29 -0.81 -19.63 0.73
C THR A 29 -1.44 -20.00 -0.61
N LEU A 30 -0.92 -21.03 -1.28
CA LEU A 30 -1.42 -21.48 -2.57
C LEU A 30 -2.83 -22.07 -2.44
N PHE A 31 -3.10 -22.87 -1.42
CA PHE A 31 -4.40 -23.47 -1.15
C PHE A 31 -5.50 -22.41 -1.05
N ASN A 32 -5.28 -21.33 -0.29
CA ASN A 32 -6.24 -20.23 -0.20
C ASN A 32 -6.51 -19.60 -1.57
N LYS A 33 -5.47 -19.41 -2.39
CA LYS A 33 -5.61 -18.82 -3.72
C LYS A 33 -6.34 -19.73 -4.71
N LEU A 34 -6.10 -21.02 -4.64
CA LEU A 34 -6.77 -21.98 -5.50
C LEU A 34 -8.23 -22.21 -5.06
N ARG A 35 -8.50 -22.20 -3.75
CA ARG A 35 -9.87 -22.22 -3.22
C ARG A 35 -10.67 -21.00 -3.71
N ASP A 36 -10.09 -19.80 -3.65
CA ASP A 36 -10.74 -18.60 -4.21
C ASP A 36 -11.03 -18.76 -5.71
N MET A 37 -10.11 -19.37 -6.46
CA MET A 37 -10.28 -19.65 -7.89
C MET A 37 -11.37 -20.68 -8.18
N GLN A 38 -11.49 -21.70 -7.32
CA GLN A 38 -12.53 -22.72 -7.43
C GLN A 38 -13.92 -22.14 -7.16
N ILE A 39 -14.06 -21.32 -6.11
CA ILE A 39 -15.32 -20.62 -5.80
C ILE A 39 -15.79 -19.75 -6.96
N LEU A 40 -14.86 -19.15 -7.70
CA LEU A 40 -15.14 -18.34 -8.89
C LEU A 40 -15.28 -19.17 -10.18
N ASN A 41 -15.34 -20.50 -10.08
CA ASN A 41 -15.44 -21.42 -11.21
C ASN A 41 -14.33 -21.24 -12.26
N LEU A 42 -13.15 -20.81 -11.84
CA LEU A 42 -12.00 -20.66 -12.73
C LEU A 42 -11.22 -21.97 -12.88
N ILE A 43 -11.22 -22.77 -11.82
CA ILE A 43 -10.59 -24.08 -11.77
C ILE A 43 -11.52 -25.06 -11.04
N ASP A 44 -11.24 -26.33 -11.19
CA ASP A 44 -11.83 -27.41 -10.41
C ASP A 44 -10.77 -28.43 -9.99
N TYR A 45 -11.12 -29.30 -9.05
CA TYR A 45 -10.29 -30.41 -8.63
C TYR A 45 -10.97 -31.72 -8.97
N GLU A 46 -10.34 -32.51 -9.83
CA GLU A 46 -10.75 -33.88 -10.10
C GLU A 46 -9.62 -34.82 -9.70
N ASN A 47 -9.86 -35.71 -8.73
CA ASN A 47 -8.87 -36.68 -8.24
C ASN A 47 -7.51 -36.04 -7.85
N GLY A 48 -7.55 -34.86 -7.22
CA GLY A 48 -6.34 -34.11 -6.82
C GLY A 48 -5.63 -33.38 -7.97
N VAL A 49 -6.18 -33.42 -9.19
CA VAL A 49 -5.67 -32.71 -10.35
C VAL A 49 -6.44 -31.40 -10.54
N ILE A 50 -5.69 -30.30 -10.66
CA ILE A 50 -6.20 -28.98 -11.01
C ILE A 50 -6.62 -29.00 -12.47
N LYS A 51 -7.91 -28.81 -12.72
CA LYS A 51 -8.45 -28.56 -14.06
C LYS A 51 -8.85 -27.11 -14.20
N ILE A 52 -8.54 -26.51 -15.33
CA ILE A 52 -8.93 -25.14 -15.62
C ILE A 52 -10.24 -25.17 -16.39
N SER A 53 -11.22 -24.36 -15.96
CA SER A 53 -12.50 -24.30 -16.67
C SER A 53 -12.29 -23.74 -18.08
N ILE A 54 -13.01 -24.28 -19.06
CA ILE A 54 -12.91 -23.86 -20.46
C ILE A 54 -13.21 -22.36 -20.58
N GLY A 55 -14.23 -21.88 -19.84
CA GLY A 55 -14.58 -20.46 -19.77
C GLY A 55 -13.42 -19.58 -19.26
N ALA A 56 -12.73 -19.99 -18.18
CA ALA A 56 -11.61 -19.22 -17.65
C ALA A 56 -10.40 -19.21 -18.60
N LYS A 57 -10.10 -20.34 -19.25
CA LYS A 57 -9.03 -20.43 -20.25
C LYS A 57 -9.31 -19.50 -21.42
N ASN A 58 -10.51 -19.56 -22.00
CA ASN A 58 -10.90 -18.73 -23.14
C ASN A 58 -10.92 -17.24 -22.76
N ALA A 59 -11.48 -16.90 -21.61
CA ALA A 59 -11.53 -15.52 -21.12
C ALA A 59 -10.12 -14.96 -20.86
N LEU A 60 -9.19 -15.77 -20.36
CA LEU A 60 -7.81 -15.32 -20.16
C LEU A 60 -7.09 -15.06 -21.50
N LEU A 61 -7.23 -15.98 -22.47
CA LEU A 61 -6.61 -15.84 -23.80
C LEU A 61 -7.18 -14.65 -24.58
N ALA A 62 -8.48 -14.39 -24.45
CA ALA A 62 -9.15 -13.25 -25.08
C ALA A 62 -9.02 -11.94 -24.29
N ASN A 63 -8.28 -11.92 -23.17
CA ASN A 63 -8.19 -10.78 -22.25
C ASN A 63 -9.55 -10.27 -21.71
N LYS A 64 -10.54 -11.16 -21.59
CA LYS A 64 -11.91 -10.92 -21.08
C LYS A 64 -12.16 -11.55 -19.71
N LEU A 65 -11.10 -11.82 -18.94
CA LEU A 65 -11.24 -12.44 -17.62
C LEU A 65 -12.01 -11.55 -16.63
N GLN A 66 -11.89 -10.23 -16.77
CA GLN A 66 -12.64 -9.27 -15.96
C GLN A 66 -14.14 -9.42 -16.18
N ASP A 67 -14.59 -9.51 -17.43
CA ASP A 67 -16.00 -9.68 -17.79
C ASP A 67 -16.56 -11.00 -17.24
N LEU A 68 -15.81 -12.11 -17.39
CA LEU A 68 -16.20 -13.40 -16.83
C LEU A 68 -16.40 -13.30 -15.32
N LEU A 69 -15.46 -12.64 -14.62
CA LEU A 69 -15.55 -12.46 -13.17
C LEU A 69 -16.69 -11.53 -12.76
N LYS A 70 -16.97 -10.48 -13.55
CA LYS A 70 -18.14 -9.60 -13.36
C LYS A 70 -19.42 -10.42 -13.40
N THR A 71 -19.60 -11.29 -14.40
CA THR A 71 -20.78 -12.17 -14.51
C THR A 71 -20.90 -13.17 -13.36
N GLN A 72 -19.78 -13.75 -12.89
CA GLN A 72 -19.83 -14.66 -11.75
C GLN A 72 -20.15 -13.94 -10.43
N LEU A 73 -19.61 -12.73 -10.24
CA LEU A 73 -19.90 -11.92 -9.06
C LEU A 73 -21.34 -11.42 -9.03
N PHE A 74 -21.98 -11.18 -10.17
CA PHE A 74 -23.40 -10.81 -10.24
C PHE A 74 -24.35 -11.86 -9.61
N LYS A 75 -23.87 -13.09 -9.36
CA LYS A 75 -24.61 -14.12 -8.62
C LYS A 75 -24.50 -13.99 -7.09
N ASN A 76 -23.65 -13.09 -6.61
CA ASN A 76 -23.39 -12.90 -5.19
C ASN A 76 -24.44 -11.96 -4.57
N GLN A 77 -25.20 -12.46 -3.59
CA GLN A 77 -26.27 -11.70 -2.96
C GLN A 77 -25.79 -10.39 -2.33
N LEU A 78 -24.63 -10.39 -1.65
CA LEU A 78 -24.07 -9.18 -1.05
C LEU A 78 -23.78 -8.09 -2.10
N LEU A 79 -23.34 -8.46 -3.32
CA LEU A 79 -23.19 -7.49 -4.40
C LEU A 79 -24.55 -6.92 -4.83
N ILE A 80 -25.55 -7.78 -5.02
CA ILE A 80 -26.90 -7.35 -5.39
C ILE A 80 -27.44 -6.37 -4.35
N ASP A 81 -27.30 -6.69 -3.07
CA ASP A 81 -27.73 -5.83 -1.96
C ASP A 81 -26.96 -4.51 -1.95
N THR A 82 -25.64 -4.54 -2.21
CA THR A 82 -24.82 -3.32 -2.29
C THR A 82 -25.24 -2.41 -3.45
N LEU A 83 -25.56 -2.99 -4.61
CA LEU A 83 -26.06 -2.24 -5.77
C LEU A 83 -27.45 -1.65 -5.50
N ASN A 84 -28.34 -2.43 -4.89
CA ASN A 84 -29.69 -1.97 -4.53
C ASN A 84 -29.64 -0.85 -3.48
N GLU A 85 -28.82 -1.02 -2.44
CA GLU A 85 -28.60 0.01 -1.42
C GLU A 85 -28.02 1.26 -2.06
N SER A 86 -27.05 1.13 -2.97
CA SER A 86 -26.51 2.28 -3.69
C SER A 86 -27.53 2.99 -4.59
N ALA A 87 -28.49 2.27 -5.17
CA ALA A 87 -29.53 2.85 -5.99
C ALA A 87 -30.55 3.64 -5.15
N ASN A 88 -30.87 3.15 -3.94
CA ASN A 88 -31.81 3.77 -3.02
C ASN A 88 -31.17 4.87 -2.15
N ASN A 89 -29.87 4.74 -1.88
CA ASN A 89 -29.07 5.64 -1.09
C ASN A 89 -27.79 6.03 -1.87
N PRO A 90 -27.85 7.12 -2.66
CA PRO A 90 -26.68 7.61 -3.40
C PRO A 90 -25.50 7.96 -2.48
N ASN A 91 -25.76 8.11 -1.17
CA ASN A 91 -24.80 8.43 -0.13
C ASN A 91 -24.15 7.25 0.57
N ILE A 92 -24.41 6.02 0.11
CA ILE A 92 -23.79 4.80 0.65
C ILE A 92 -22.28 4.97 0.84
N ASP A 93 -21.82 4.63 2.03
CA ASP A 93 -20.44 4.72 2.43
C ASP A 93 -19.87 3.36 2.88
N TYR A 94 -18.60 3.38 3.26
CA TYR A 94 -17.88 2.16 3.65
C TYR A 94 -18.46 1.46 4.89
N ASN A 95 -19.02 2.22 5.84
CA ASN A 95 -19.66 1.66 7.03
C ASN A 95 -20.99 1.01 6.68
N ASP A 96 -21.73 1.56 5.71
CA ASP A 96 -22.95 0.93 5.21
C ASP A 96 -22.66 -0.44 4.61
N VAL A 97 -21.58 -0.57 3.83
CA VAL A 97 -21.12 -1.87 3.29
C VAL A 97 -20.69 -2.84 4.41
N ILE A 98 -20.11 -2.35 5.52
CA ILE A 98 -19.84 -3.19 6.71
C ILE A 98 -21.15 -3.73 7.29
N GLN A 99 -22.20 -2.92 7.38
CA GLN A 99 -23.49 -3.37 7.90
C GLN A 99 -24.15 -4.38 6.97
N LEU A 100 -24.11 -4.15 5.65
CA LEU A 100 -24.58 -5.12 4.66
C LEU A 100 -23.87 -6.47 4.78
N LEU A 101 -22.56 -6.46 4.99
CA LEU A 101 -21.76 -7.66 5.26
C LEU A 101 -22.22 -8.39 6.53
N LYS A 102 -22.45 -7.67 7.63
CA LYS A 102 -22.95 -8.27 8.87
C LYS A 102 -24.33 -8.86 8.72
N LEU A 103 -25.22 -8.19 8.00
CA LEU A 103 -26.59 -8.65 7.74
C LEU A 103 -26.61 -9.90 6.85
N ASN A 104 -25.75 -9.95 5.83
CA ASN A 104 -25.63 -11.10 4.94
C ASN A 104 -24.94 -12.32 5.59
N PHE A 105 -24.14 -12.08 6.64
CA PHE A 105 -23.38 -13.13 7.32
C PHE A 105 -23.55 -13.05 8.85
N PRO A 106 -24.80 -13.21 9.37
CA PRO A 106 -25.11 -12.98 10.77
C PRO A 106 -24.45 -13.98 11.72
N PHE A 107 -24.06 -15.15 11.21
CA PHE A 107 -23.41 -16.21 11.98
C PHE A 107 -21.89 -16.03 12.13
N ILE A 108 -21.29 -15.02 11.49
CA ILE A 108 -19.85 -14.79 11.59
C ILE A 108 -19.56 -13.92 12.82
N GLU A 109 -18.95 -14.53 13.84
CA GLU A 109 -18.38 -13.79 14.96
C GLU A 109 -17.01 -13.22 14.58
N ALA A 110 -16.96 -11.92 14.34
CA ALA A 110 -15.74 -11.22 13.92
C ALA A 110 -15.62 -9.85 14.60
N THR A 111 -14.39 -9.48 14.96
CA THR A 111 -14.09 -8.15 15.51
C THR A 111 -14.36 -7.05 14.46
N SER A 112 -14.56 -5.80 14.91
CA SER A 112 -14.75 -4.65 14.00
C SER A 112 -13.62 -4.53 12.97
N LYS A 113 -12.37 -4.76 13.39
CA LYS A 113 -11.20 -4.75 12.50
C LYS A 113 -11.24 -5.85 11.45
N THR A 114 -11.76 -7.03 11.81
CA THR A 114 -11.92 -8.13 10.86
C THR A 114 -12.98 -7.80 9.82
N TRP A 115 -14.11 -7.19 10.23
CA TRP A 115 -15.13 -6.72 9.31
C TRP A 115 -14.61 -5.67 8.33
N GLU A 116 -13.83 -4.69 8.81
CA GLU A 116 -13.15 -3.73 7.92
C GLU A 116 -12.26 -4.44 6.87
N VAL A 117 -11.50 -5.46 7.28
CA VAL A 117 -10.68 -6.23 6.33
C VAL A 117 -11.55 -6.92 5.27
N TYR A 118 -12.67 -7.52 5.65
CA TYR A 118 -13.61 -8.15 4.73
C TYR A 118 -14.22 -7.14 3.75
N THR A 119 -14.72 -6.00 4.26
CA THR A 119 -15.27 -4.91 3.44
C THR A 119 -14.24 -4.37 2.46
N LYS A 120 -13.00 -4.14 2.92
CA LYS A 120 -11.90 -3.69 2.05
C LYS A 120 -11.61 -4.67 0.93
N ASN A 121 -11.61 -5.97 1.22
CA ASN A 121 -11.37 -6.99 0.20
C ASN A 121 -12.54 -7.07 -0.77
N PHE A 122 -13.78 -6.99 -0.29
CA PHE A 122 -14.98 -6.96 -1.11
C PHE A 122 -14.98 -5.77 -2.09
N ILE A 123 -14.78 -4.53 -1.60
CA ILE A 123 -14.72 -3.33 -2.44
C ILE A 123 -13.59 -3.41 -3.48
N LYS A 124 -12.44 -4.00 -3.12
CA LYS A 124 -11.35 -4.24 -4.09
C LYS A 124 -11.77 -5.20 -5.21
N TRP A 125 -12.55 -6.22 -4.88
CA TRP A 125 -13.13 -7.14 -5.87
C TRP A 125 -14.12 -6.42 -6.79
N LEU A 126 -14.99 -5.57 -6.23
CA LEU A 126 -15.94 -4.78 -7.02
C LEU A 126 -15.22 -3.88 -8.01
N LYS A 127 -14.21 -3.11 -7.54
CA LYS A 127 -13.39 -2.28 -8.41
C LYS A 127 -12.68 -3.08 -9.48
N PHE A 128 -12.07 -4.21 -9.09
CA PHE A 128 -11.36 -5.06 -10.05
C PHE A 128 -12.28 -5.62 -11.14
N CYS A 129 -13.54 -5.89 -10.81
CA CYS A 129 -14.54 -6.38 -11.76
C CYS A 129 -15.27 -5.27 -12.51
N GLY A 130 -14.85 -4.01 -12.37
CA GLY A 130 -15.40 -2.87 -13.11
C GLY A 130 -16.81 -2.49 -12.66
N PHE A 131 -17.06 -2.53 -11.34
CA PHE A 131 -18.27 -1.98 -10.70
C PHE A 131 -18.06 -0.54 -10.21
N ASP A 132 -16.95 0.09 -10.56
CA ASP A 132 -16.60 1.45 -10.15
C ASP A 132 -17.33 2.55 -10.93
N GLN A 133 -18.08 2.17 -11.97
CA GLN A 133 -18.99 3.07 -12.69
C GLN A 133 -20.41 3.03 -12.11
N GLU A 134 -20.81 1.89 -11.54
CA GLU A 134 -22.16 1.64 -11.01
C GLU A 134 -22.28 1.98 -9.52
N LEU A 135 -21.15 2.14 -8.82
CA LEU A 135 -21.11 2.45 -7.40
C LEU A 135 -20.43 3.81 -7.13
N PRO A 136 -20.82 4.55 -6.08
CA PRO A 136 -20.22 5.83 -5.73
C PRO A 136 -18.71 5.74 -5.54
N SER A 137 -17.98 6.67 -6.16
CA SER A 137 -16.51 6.75 -6.09
C SER A 137 -15.98 6.69 -4.66
N ARG A 138 -16.68 7.32 -3.71
CA ARG A 138 -16.35 7.32 -2.27
C ARG A 138 -16.16 5.93 -1.65
N LEU A 139 -16.85 4.90 -2.16
CA LEU A 139 -16.68 3.52 -1.69
C LEU A 139 -15.29 3.00 -2.02
N PHE A 140 -14.76 3.40 -3.19
CA PHE A 140 -13.46 3.00 -3.67
C PHE A 140 -12.32 3.88 -3.14
N ASP A 141 -12.63 5.09 -2.68
CA ASP A 141 -11.64 6.03 -2.15
C ASP A 141 -11.07 5.59 -0.78
N LYS A 142 -11.84 4.83 0.01
CA LYS A 142 -11.39 4.21 1.28
C LYS A 142 -10.64 2.90 1.09
N ALA A 143 -10.69 2.27 -0.08
CA ALA A 143 -9.74 1.20 -0.37
C ALA A 143 -8.38 1.88 -0.56
N PRO A 144 -7.35 1.62 0.28
CA PRO A 144 -6.04 2.20 0.06
C PRO A 144 -5.61 1.77 -1.34
N THR A 145 -5.70 2.74 -2.23
CA THR A 145 -5.11 2.72 -3.55
C THR A 145 -3.67 2.31 -3.30
N ARG A 146 -3.20 1.34 -4.09
CA ARG A 146 -1.76 1.10 -4.28
C ARG A 146 -1.08 2.45 -4.14
N GLU A 147 -0.25 2.64 -3.13
CA GLU A 147 0.54 3.86 -2.99
C GLU A 147 1.10 4.17 -4.37
N SER A 148 0.73 5.33 -4.92
CA SER A 148 1.16 5.63 -6.27
C SER A 148 2.67 5.59 -6.25
N LYS A 149 3.30 5.06 -7.31
CA LYS A 149 4.77 4.98 -7.38
C LYS A 149 5.44 6.35 -7.16
N ASN A 150 4.70 7.42 -7.31
CA ASN A 150 5.19 8.79 -7.24
C ASN A 150 4.87 9.48 -5.91
N GLU A 151 4.24 8.82 -4.95
CA GLU A 151 3.97 9.40 -3.62
C GLU A 151 4.88 8.79 -2.55
N PHE A 152 5.30 9.63 -1.60
CA PHE A 152 6.00 9.19 -0.40
C PHE A 152 5.23 9.58 0.86
N TYR A 153 4.64 8.57 1.51
CA TYR A 153 3.99 8.70 2.81
C TYR A 153 4.65 7.72 3.77
N PRO A 154 5.63 8.16 4.57
CA PRO A 154 6.49 7.24 5.31
C PRO A 154 5.69 6.42 6.33
N LEU A 155 5.94 5.11 6.32
CA LEU A 155 5.34 4.16 7.26
C LEU A 155 6.01 4.19 8.64
N THR A 156 7.19 4.76 8.74
CA THR A 156 7.92 4.85 10.00
C THR A 156 8.63 6.19 10.16
N SER A 157 9.11 6.49 11.37
CA SER A 157 9.95 7.66 11.61
C SER A 157 11.34 7.45 11.00
N ILE A 158 12.02 8.56 10.68
CA ILE A 158 13.40 8.55 10.18
C ILE A 158 14.36 7.81 11.11
N GLN A 159 14.10 7.78 12.42
CA GLN A 159 14.96 7.07 13.37
C GLN A 159 15.07 5.58 13.04
N LYS A 160 13.99 4.96 12.54
CA LYS A 160 14.06 3.57 12.07
C LYS A 160 14.90 3.42 10.82
N ALA A 161 14.86 4.38 9.90
CA ALA A 161 15.74 4.40 8.74
C ALA A 161 17.21 4.49 9.16
N LYS A 162 17.53 5.37 10.12
CA LYS A 162 18.88 5.49 10.68
C LYS A 162 19.38 4.19 11.30
N THR A 163 18.53 3.48 12.06
CA THR A 163 18.90 2.16 12.61
C THR A 163 19.23 1.14 11.51
N VAL A 164 18.49 1.14 10.40
CA VAL A 164 18.81 0.25 9.27
C VAL A 164 20.10 0.66 8.57
N LEU A 165 20.33 1.96 8.36
CA LEU A 165 21.57 2.44 7.76
C LEU A 165 22.79 2.08 8.62
N ALA A 166 22.71 2.28 9.94
CA ALA A 166 23.77 1.89 10.87
C ALA A 166 24.04 0.38 10.87
N TYR A 167 23.02 -0.44 10.66
CA TYR A 167 23.22 -1.88 10.47
C TYR A 167 24.08 -2.18 9.22
N PHE A 168 23.84 -1.46 8.13
CA PHE A 168 24.62 -1.60 6.89
C PHE A 168 26.05 -1.03 6.97
N GLU A 169 26.37 -0.19 7.97
CA GLU A 169 27.75 0.30 8.20
C GLU A 169 28.75 -0.85 8.53
N GLY A 170 28.24 -2.04 8.92
CA GLY A 170 29.07 -3.22 9.19
C GLY A 170 28.56 -4.52 8.55
N ASN A 171 27.56 -4.47 7.66
CA ASN A 171 26.97 -5.65 7.04
C ASN A 171 26.64 -5.39 5.56
N ASP A 172 26.93 -6.37 4.70
CA ASP A 172 26.69 -6.25 3.25
C ASP A 172 25.22 -6.49 2.84
N ASN A 173 24.47 -7.21 3.67
CA ASN A 173 23.10 -7.59 3.38
C ASN A 173 22.22 -7.67 4.62
N LEU A 174 20.92 -7.50 4.42
CA LEU A 174 19.90 -7.68 5.43
C LEU A 174 19.03 -8.88 5.05
N SER A 175 19.22 -10.03 5.71
CA SER A 175 18.50 -11.27 5.42
C SER A 175 17.27 -11.47 6.30
N LYS A 176 16.17 -11.96 5.72
CA LYS A 176 14.93 -12.29 6.46
C LYS A 176 15.10 -13.23 7.66
N SER A 177 16.19 -13.99 7.73
CA SER A 177 16.51 -14.87 8.86
C SER A 177 17.11 -14.14 10.08
N ASN A 178 17.50 -12.87 9.94
CA ASN A 178 18.00 -12.09 11.08
C ASN A 178 16.87 -11.80 12.06
N ARG A 179 17.05 -12.18 13.33
CA ARG A 179 16.01 -12.03 14.38
C ARG A 179 15.64 -10.57 14.65
N ASP A 180 16.52 -9.62 14.35
CA ASP A 180 16.28 -8.19 14.54
C ASP A 180 15.38 -7.55 13.48
N LEU A 181 15.12 -8.26 12.38
CA LEU A 181 14.30 -7.75 11.28
C LEU A 181 12.84 -7.57 11.67
N GLY A 182 12.32 -8.28 12.67
CA GLY A 182 10.92 -8.14 13.11
C GLY A 182 10.56 -6.69 13.49
N ASN A 183 11.52 -5.91 14.00
CA ASN A 183 11.34 -4.49 14.32
C ASN A 183 11.62 -3.55 13.12
N LEU A 184 12.36 -4.03 12.12
CA LEU A 184 12.81 -3.29 10.93
C LEU A 184 11.95 -3.58 9.69
N GLU A 185 11.08 -4.60 9.69
CA GLU A 185 10.23 -4.94 8.55
C GLU A 185 9.34 -3.76 8.10
N LYS A 186 8.95 -2.89 9.04
CA LYS A 186 8.08 -1.75 8.75
C LYS A 186 8.79 -0.62 7.99
N ILE A 187 10.12 -0.51 8.08
CA ILE A 187 10.90 0.55 7.39
C ILE A 187 11.40 0.10 6.01
N ILE A 188 11.47 -1.22 5.74
CA ILE A 188 11.88 -1.76 4.44
C ILE A 188 11.08 -1.18 3.26
N PRO A 189 9.73 -1.07 3.31
CA PRO A 189 8.99 -0.45 2.22
C PRO A 189 9.40 1.00 1.95
N ASP A 190 9.65 1.80 2.99
CA ASP A 190 10.09 3.19 2.85
C ASP A 190 11.46 3.23 2.16
N LEU A 191 12.42 2.41 2.59
CA LEU A 191 13.76 2.37 1.99
C LEU A 191 13.79 1.84 0.56
N LEU A 192 12.93 0.88 0.23
CA LEU A 192 12.73 0.43 -1.16
C LEU A 192 12.14 1.56 -2.02
N LYS A 193 11.18 2.32 -1.46
CA LYS A 193 10.54 3.44 -2.16
C LYS A 193 11.53 4.57 -2.46
N LEU A 194 12.39 4.87 -1.49
CA LEU A 194 13.48 5.83 -1.61
C LEU A 194 14.69 5.29 -2.40
N GLN A 195 14.61 4.06 -2.92
CA GLN A 195 15.69 3.38 -3.65
C GLN A 195 17.01 3.30 -2.87
N VAL A 196 16.97 3.29 -1.54
CA VAL A 196 18.14 3.12 -0.67
C VAL A 196 18.59 1.66 -0.66
N ILE A 197 17.62 0.75 -0.64
CA ILE A 197 17.86 -0.69 -0.72
C ILE A 197 17.13 -1.28 -1.92
N GLN A 198 17.59 -2.45 -2.36
CA GLN A 198 16.92 -3.26 -3.36
C GLN A 198 16.85 -4.71 -2.91
N LYS A 199 15.83 -5.42 -3.35
CA LYS A 199 15.66 -6.83 -3.04
C LYS A 199 16.46 -7.69 -4.02
N LYS A 200 17.38 -8.52 -3.50
CA LYS A 200 18.12 -9.53 -4.27
C LYS A 200 17.86 -10.89 -3.64
N ASN A 201 17.13 -11.75 -4.35
CA ASN A 201 16.67 -13.04 -3.83
C ASN A 201 15.83 -12.92 -2.54
N LYS A 202 16.34 -13.45 -1.42
CA LYS A 202 15.69 -13.42 -0.10
C LYS A 202 16.19 -12.27 0.78
N ASP A 203 17.20 -11.54 0.33
CA ASP A 203 17.89 -10.51 1.10
C ASP A 203 17.65 -9.11 0.52
N TYR A 204 17.95 -8.10 1.32
CA TYR A 204 18.02 -6.70 0.89
C TYR A 204 19.46 -6.24 0.90
N ILE A 205 19.87 -5.57 -0.17
CA ILE A 205 21.21 -5.02 -0.33
C ILE A 205 21.10 -3.52 -0.61
N LEU A 206 22.15 -2.77 -0.28
CA LEU A 206 22.25 -1.36 -0.65
C LEU A 206 22.28 -1.18 -2.17
N THR A 207 21.60 -0.13 -2.64
CA THR A 207 21.82 0.43 -3.98
C THR A 207 23.03 1.37 -3.94
N ASP A 208 23.41 1.97 -5.07
CA ASP A 208 24.45 3.00 -5.08
C ASP A 208 24.03 4.26 -4.28
N ILE A 209 22.73 4.58 -4.24
CA ILE A 209 22.18 5.62 -3.36
C ILE A 209 22.33 5.21 -1.90
N GLY A 210 22.01 3.96 -1.58
CA GLY A 210 22.16 3.42 -0.23
C GLY A 210 23.59 3.44 0.27
N ARG A 211 24.56 3.02 -0.55
CA ARG A 211 25.99 3.07 -0.18
C ARG A 211 26.43 4.49 0.09
N LYS A 212 26.10 5.44 -0.79
CA LYS A 212 26.38 6.86 -0.55
C LYS A 212 25.81 7.35 0.79
N LEU A 213 24.59 6.94 1.16
CA LEU A 213 23.99 7.34 2.43
C LEU A 213 24.71 6.73 3.65
N VAL A 214 25.13 5.47 3.56
CA VAL A 214 25.87 4.76 4.61
C VAL A 214 27.26 5.38 4.79
N ASP A 215 28.00 5.55 3.70
CA ASP A 215 29.40 6.01 3.70
C ASP A 215 29.56 7.51 3.98
N SER A 216 28.47 8.28 3.87
CA SER A 216 28.50 9.74 4.05
C SER A 216 28.43 10.16 5.53
N PRO A 217 29.15 11.21 5.92
CA PRO A 217 28.93 11.91 7.18
C PRO A 217 27.48 12.39 7.33
N GLU A 218 27.00 12.55 8.57
CA GLU A 218 25.59 12.83 8.87
C GLU A 218 25.04 14.08 8.14
N ASN A 219 25.81 15.15 8.03
CA ASN A 219 25.38 16.36 7.32
C ASN A 219 25.15 16.11 5.82
N ILE A 220 26.01 15.33 5.18
CA ILE A 220 25.88 14.94 3.77
C ILE A 220 24.72 13.96 3.59
N ARG A 221 24.56 13.02 4.53
CA ARG A 221 23.42 12.08 4.58
C ARG A 221 22.08 12.81 4.67
N ILE A 222 21.98 13.85 5.50
CA ILE A 222 20.82 14.73 5.60
C ILE A 222 20.50 15.38 4.25
N GLN A 223 21.51 15.91 3.54
CA GLN A 223 21.31 16.52 2.22
C GLN A 223 20.86 15.51 1.17
N HIS A 224 21.39 14.28 1.19
CA HIS A 224 20.94 13.21 0.30
C HIS A 224 19.48 12.80 0.57
N PHE A 225 19.08 12.62 1.83
CA PHE A 225 17.69 12.35 2.14
C PHE A 225 16.77 13.50 1.73
N LYS A 226 17.22 14.75 1.95
CA LYS A 226 16.51 15.94 1.50
C LYS A 226 16.28 15.93 -0.01
N SER A 227 17.32 15.64 -0.81
CA SER A 227 17.19 15.60 -2.26
C SER A 227 16.21 14.52 -2.73
N ILE A 228 16.33 13.30 -2.20
CA ILE A 228 15.47 12.16 -2.58
C ILE A 228 14.00 12.45 -2.22
N ILE A 229 13.73 12.95 -1.01
CA ILE A 229 12.36 13.18 -0.54
C ILE A 229 11.69 14.33 -1.31
N LEU A 230 12.47 15.32 -1.74
CA LEU A 230 11.98 16.41 -2.59
C LEU A 230 11.58 15.96 -4.00
N GLU A 231 11.97 14.77 -4.46
CA GLU A 231 11.54 14.23 -5.76
C GLU A 231 10.05 13.86 -5.76
N PHE A 232 9.45 13.66 -4.59
CA PHE A 232 8.04 13.28 -4.47
C PHE A 232 7.09 14.49 -4.55
N PRO A 233 6.13 14.52 -5.49
CA PRO A 233 5.20 15.65 -5.66
C PRO A 233 4.35 15.94 -4.43
N ASN A 234 3.93 14.91 -3.68
CA ASN A 234 3.12 15.09 -2.48
C ASN A 234 3.89 15.81 -1.37
N ILE A 235 5.21 15.62 -1.29
CA ILE A 235 6.05 16.35 -0.33
C ILE A 235 6.15 17.82 -0.73
N ARG A 236 6.51 18.11 -1.99
CA ARG A 236 6.61 19.49 -2.48
C ARG A 236 5.29 20.25 -2.32
N HIS A 237 4.19 19.56 -2.61
CA HIS A 237 2.85 20.13 -2.45
C HIS A 237 2.54 20.44 -0.97
N PHE A 238 2.84 19.52 -0.05
CA PHE A 238 2.64 19.75 1.38
C PHE A 238 3.48 20.92 1.89
N LEU A 239 4.76 20.99 1.52
CA LEU A 239 5.65 22.10 1.87
C LEU A 239 5.12 23.45 1.36
N ARG A 240 4.67 23.50 0.09
CA ARG A 240 4.01 24.69 -0.48
C ARG A 240 2.79 25.12 0.34
N LEU A 241 1.97 24.18 0.80
CA LEU A 241 0.80 24.49 1.62
C LEU A 241 1.18 25.01 3.00
N ILE A 242 2.25 24.50 3.62
CA ILE A 242 2.79 25.03 4.89
C ILE A 242 3.12 26.52 4.73
N ARG A 243 3.79 26.88 3.63
CA ARG A 243 4.19 28.27 3.37
C ARG A 243 3.03 29.24 3.21
N VAL A 244 1.96 28.83 2.53
CA VAL A 244 0.83 29.73 2.21
C VAL A 244 -0.30 29.70 3.24
N ASN A 245 -0.31 28.75 4.18
CA ASN A 245 -1.36 28.61 5.20
C ASN A 245 -0.81 28.77 6.63
N GLN A 246 -0.18 29.90 6.93
CA GLN A 246 0.44 30.13 8.25
C GLN A 246 -0.55 30.21 9.42
N SER A 247 -1.85 30.38 9.15
CA SER A 247 -2.91 30.43 10.18
C SER A 247 -3.42 29.06 10.62
N LEU A 248 -3.10 27.98 9.88
CA LEU A 248 -3.58 26.63 10.16
C LEU A 248 -2.53 25.82 10.92
N THR A 249 -2.99 24.83 11.67
CA THR A 249 -2.08 23.83 12.24
C THR A 249 -1.49 22.98 11.12
N SER A 250 -0.26 22.51 11.32
CA SER A 250 0.45 21.68 10.35
C SER A 250 -0.29 20.37 10.03
N LYS A 251 -1.06 19.86 10.99
CA LYS A 251 -1.92 18.68 10.81
C LYS A 251 -3.10 18.99 9.89
N GLU A 252 -3.73 20.16 10.02
CA GLU A 252 -4.80 20.60 9.10
C GLU A 252 -4.26 20.85 7.70
N ILE A 253 -3.07 21.44 7.60
CA ILE A 253 -2.36 21.62 6.32
C ILE A 253 -2.07 20.26 5.69
N PHE A 254 -1.61 19.29 6.48
CA PHE A 254 -1.40 17.92 5.99
C PHE A 254 -2.70 17.28 5.52
N ARG A 255 -3.80 17.44 6.27
CA ARG A 255 -5.13 16.97 5.87
C ARG A 255 -5.60 17.60 4.56
N LYS A 256 -5.34 18.89 4.34
CA LYS A 256 -5.60 19.55 3.05
C LYS A 256 -4.74 18.95 1.94
N SER A 257 -3.45 18.77 2.21
CA SER A 257 -2.49 18.25 1.23
C SER A 257 -2.88 16.88 0.67
N ILE A 258 -3.41 15.98 1.51
CA ILE A 258 -3.75 14.63 1.07
C ILE A 258 -5.06 14.56 0.27
N LYS A 259 -5.96 15.55 0.42
CA LYS A 259 -7.21 15.61 -0.36
C LYS A 259 -6.94 15.84 -1.84
N GLU A 260 -5.94 16.66 -2.18
CA GLU A 260 -5.53 16.88 -3.58
C GLU A 260 -4.98 15.61 -4.25
N PHE A 261 -4.44 14.68 -3.46
CA PHE A 261 -3.98 13.36 -3.92
C PHE A 261 -5.05 12.26 -3.76
N GLN A 262 -6.32 12.65 -3.63
CA GLN A 262 -7.48 11.75 -3.52
C GLN A 262 -7.32 10.68 -2.43
N LYS A 263 -6.71 11.05 -1.29
CA LYS A 263 -6.58 10.16 -0.13
C LYS A 263 -7.73 10.37 0.85
N CYS A 264 -8.46 9.29 1.13
CA CYS A 264 -9.56 9.26 2.10
C CYS A 264 -9.18 8.45 3.35
N TRP A 265 -8.14 8.90 4.06
CA TRP A 265 -7.67 8.27 5.28
C TRP A 265 -8.52 8.64 6.51
N SER A 266 -8.62 7.72 7.47
CA SER A 266 -9.21 8.01 8.79
C SER A 266 -8.38 9.02 9.57
N ASP A 267 -8.96 9.63 10.61
CA ASP A 267 -8.27 10.58 11.48
C ASP A 267 -7.04 9.98 12.18
N GLU A 268 -7.12 8.72 12.59
CA GLU A 268 -6.00 7.98 13.18
C GLU A 268 -4.88 7.76 12.17
N SER A 269 -5.25 7.40 10.93
CA SER A 269 -4.31 7.20 9.84
C SER A 269 -3.60 8.51 9.48
N ILE A 270 -4.36 9.61 9.37
CA ILE A 270 -3.83 10.96 9.15
C ILE A 270 -2.85 11.33 10.26
N LYS A 271 -3.24 11.15 11.53
CA LYS A 271 -2.37 11.44 12.68
C LYS A 271 -1.07 10.63 12.63
N TRP A 272 -1.17 9.36 12.26
CA TRP A 272 -0.03 8.46 12.19
C TRP A 272 0.94 8.83 11.05
N TYR A 273 0.43 9.01 9.83
CA TYR A 273 1.26 9.44 8.69
C TYR A 273 1.84 10.84 8.90
N TYR A 274 1.07 11.76 9.48
CA TYR A 274 1.55 13.10 9.84
C TYR A 274 2.74 13.03 10.81
N LYS A 275 2.66 12.19 11.85
CA LYS A 275 3.76 11.99 12.79
C LYS A 275 5.04 11.53 12.08
N ASN A 276 4.90 10.56 11.18
CA ASN A 276 6.04 10.02 10.44
C ASN A 276 6.61 11.07 9.48
N ILE A 277 5.81 11.68 8.62
CA ILE A 277 6.29 12.67 7.65
C ILE A 277 6.91 13.88 8.36
N LYS A 278 6.33 14.37 9.47
CA LYS A 278 6.93 15.43 10.31
C LYS A 278 8.34 15.04 10.75
N SER A 279 8.52 13.81 11.23
CA SER A 279 9.84 13.31 11.66
C SER A 279 10.88 13.32 10.53
N TRP A 280 10.49 12.94 9.31
CA TRP A 280 11.38 12.98 8.13
C TRP A 280 11.71 14.42 7.69
N LEU A 281 10.71 15.31 7.68
CA LEU A 281 10.90 16.71 7.26
C LEU A 281 11.75 17.51 8.24
N LEU A 282 11.60 17.27 9.54
CA LEU A 282 12.43 17.89 10.58
C LEU A 282 13.89 17.44 10.45
N TYR A 283 14.13 16.13 10.30
CA TYR A 283 15.48 15.59 10.15
C TYR A 283 16.20 16.13 8.89
N THR A 284 15.47 16.28 7.78
CA THR A 284 16.03 16.81 6.53
C THR A 284 16.18 18.32 6.50
N GLY A 285 15.75 19.03 7.57
CA GLY A 285 15.76 20.49 7.60
C GLY A 285 14.90 21.12 6.51
N LEU A 286 13.84 20.42 6.07
CA LEU A 286 12.85 20.97 5.14
C LEU A 286 11.84 21.87 5.86
N VAL A 287 11.62 21.59 7.14
CA VAL A 287 10.77 22.39 8.02
C VAL A 287 11.44 22.61 9.38
N LEU A 288 11.07 23.68 10.08
CA LEU A 288 11.32 23.87 11.50
C LEU A 288 10.02 23.80 12.28
N GLU A 289 10.10 23.40 13.54
CA GLU A 289 8.98 23.44 14.48
C GLU A 289 9.00 24.78 15.23
N GLU A 290 8.05 25.66 14.93
CA GLU A 290 7.89 26.95 15.62
C GLU A 290 7.14 26.76 16.94
N SER A 291 6.16 25.88 16.94
CA SER A 291 5.42 25.42 18.12
C SER A 291 4.93 24.00 17.91
N TYR A 292 4.41 23.36 18.95
CA TYR A 292 3.99 21.95 18.94
C TYR A 292 3.16 21.54 17.71
N ASP A 293 2.31 22.45 17.21
CA ASP A 293 1.43 22.23 16.06
C ASP A 293 1.79 23.02 14.79
N LYS A 294 2.86 23.83 14.80
CA LYS A 294 3.19 24.73 13.70
C LYS A 294 4.59 24.49 13.13
N LEU A 295 4.62 24.14 11.83
CA LEU A 295 5.80 23.94 11.03
C LEU A 295 6.00 25.15 10.12
N ILE A 296 7.26 25.53 9.92
CA ILE A 296 7.68 26.56 8.96
C ILE A 296 8.53 25.90 7.89
N GLU A 297 8.19 26.10 6.61
CA GLU A 297 9.03 25.66 5.48
C GLU A 297 10.31 26.51 5.41
N LEU A 298 11.48 25.87 5.39
CA LEU A 298 12.77 26.55 5.22
C LEU A 298 13.17 26.78 3.75
N TYR A 299 12.40 26.23 2.80
CA TYR A 299 12.72 26.28 1.39
C TYR A 299 12.17 27.53 0.69
N SER A 300 13.03 28.54 0.59
CA SER A 300 12.90 29.68 -0.32
C SER A 300 14.30 30.16 -0.66
N LYS A 301 14.64 30.28 -1.95
CA LYS A 301 15.88 30.91 -2.45
C LYS A 301 16.14 32.24 -1.70
N LYS A 302 16.96 32.19 -0.64
CA LYS A 302 17.59 33.28 0.15
C LYS A 302 18.05 32.85 1.56
N GLY A 303 17.81 31.61 2.00
CA GLY A 303 18.11 31.18 3.38
C GLY A 303 19.37 30.34 3.63
N LEU A 304 20.32 30.28 2.69
CA LEU A 304 21.54 29.45 2.86
C LEU A 304 22.64 30.11 3.71
N ASP A 305 22.53 31.41 4.02
CA ASP A 305 23.60 32.15 4.71
C ASP A 305 23.48 32.20 6.24
N ARG A 306 22.43 31.64 6.86
CA ARG A 306 22.20 31.81 8.31
C ARG A 306 22.41 30.58 9.20
N PHE A 307 22.71 29.41 8.67
CA PHE A 307 22.91 28.20 9.49
C PHE A 307 24.25 27.48 9.28
N MET A 308 25.22 28.15 8.65
CA MET A 308 26.61 27.66 8.51
C MET A 308 27.60 28.42 9.43
N LEU A 309 27.10 29.16 10.42
CA LEU A 309 27.92 29.86 11.41
C LEU A 309 27.29 29.74 12.81
N SER A 310 27.46 28.58 13.43
CA SER A 310 27.55 28.39 14.89
C SER A 310 28.10 27.01 15.19
#